data_AF-A0A7W2U4Z4-F1
#
_entry.id   AF-A0A7W2U4Z4-F1
#
_cell.length_a   1.000
_cell.length_b   1.000
_cell.length_c   1.000
_cell.angle_alpha   90.00
_cell.angle_beta   90.00
_cell.angle_gamma   90.00
#
_symmetry.space_group_name_H-M   'P 1'
#
loop_
_entity.id
_entity.type
_entity.pdbx_description
1 polymer ?
#
loop_
_entity_poly.entity_id
_entity_poly.type
_entity_poly.pdbx_seq_one_letter_code
_entity_poly.pdbx_strand_id
1 'polypeptide(L)'
;MFTFLYLFSNLVGYFFSFNFILNKLKVSEQRRKRAAYLSLLLLGIQLVSSTLCELVALDDLAALLLTIIIFLAVIQKFLKLTVWQTILIPIVVPIIGQLCFVIVFALSIKVFGPITM
;
A
#
# COMPACT_ATOMS: atom_id res chain seq x y z
N MET A 1 -16.50 -4.62 -9.77
CA MET A 1 -16.45 -3.17 -9.44
C MET A 1 -15.70 -2.90 -8.13
N PHE A 2 -16.00 -3.65 -7.06
CA PHE A 2 -15.34 -3.55 -5.75
C PHE A 2 -13.81 -3.71 -5.80
N THR A 3 -13.30 -4.80 -6.41
CA THR A 3 -11.86 -5.06 -6.51
C THR A 3 -11.11 -3.97 -7.27
N PHE A 4 -11.70 -3.44 -8.34
CA PHE A 4 -11.12 -2.35 -9.11
C PHE A 4 -11.03 -1.06 -8.26
N LEU A 5 -12.12 -0.71 -7.57
CA LEU A 5 -12.17 0.41 -6.63
C LEU A 5 -11.15 0.25 -5.50
N TYR A 6 -11.00 -0.96 -4.97
CA TYR A 6 -10.02 -1.29 -3.93
C TYR A 6 -8.59 -1.09 -4.41
N LEU A 7 -8.23 -1.66 -5.56
CA LEU A 7 -6.88 -1.55 -6.12
C LEU A 7 -6.55 -0.10 -6.48
N PHE A 8 -7.47 0.61 -7.13
CA PHE A 8 -7.25 2.00 -7.53
C PHE A 8 -7.11 2.92 -6.31
N SER A 9 -8.00 2.79 -5.31
CA SER A 9 -7.94 3.63 -4.11
C SER A 9 -6.68 3.39 -3.29
N ASN A 10 -6.27 2.12 -3.14
CA ASN A 10 -5.00 1.79 -2.48
C ASN A 10 -3.81 2.33 -3.26
N LEU A 11 -3.78 2.18 -4.59
CA LEU A 11 -2.69 2.69 -5.41
C LEU A 11 -2.51 4.22 -5.24
N VAL A 12 -3.63 4.95 -5.27
CA VAL A 12 -3.64 6.41 -5.06
C VAL A 12 -3.19 6.76 -3.64
N GLY A 13 -3.72 6.09 -2.62
CA GLY A 13 -3.32 6.29 -1.23
C GLY A 13 -1.84 6.01 -0.98
N TYR A 14 -1.31 4.94 -1.56
CA TYR A 14 0.11 4.60 -1.48
C TYR A 14 0.97 5.63 -2.19
N PHE A 15 0.56 6.09 -3.37
CA PHE A 15 1.31 7.11 -4.12
C PHE A 15 1.45 8.40 -3.32
N PHE A 16 0.35 8.90 -2.76
CA PHE A 16 0.39 10.11 -1.93
C PHE A 16 1.27 9.91 -0.70
N SER A 17 1.15 8.75 -0.03
CA SER A 17 1.94 8.43 1.15
C SER A 17 3.43 8.36 0.83
N PHE A 18 3.84 7.63 -0.20
CA PHE A 18 5.24 7.55 -0.61
C PHE A 18 5.77 8.90 -1.10
N ASN A 19 4.98 9.66 -1.87
CA ASN A 19 5.40 10.99 -2.32
C ASN A 19 5.61 11.95 -1.14
N PHE A 20 4.78 11.86 -0.08
CA PHE A 20 4.96 12.62 1.15
C PHE A 20 6.19 12.17 1.95
N ILE A 21 6.35 10.86 2.14
CA ILE A 21 7.51 10.27 2.84
C ILE A 21 8.81 10.64 2.11
N LEU A 22 8.89 10.44 0.80
CA LEU A 22 10.07 10.78 0.01
C LEU A 22 10.37 12.29 0.04
N ASN A 23 9.34 13.14 0.13
CA ASN A 23 9.52 14.57 0.33
C ASN A 23 10.14 14.90 1.70
N LYS A 24 9.64 14.26 2.77
CA LYS A 24 10.21 14.36 4.13
C LYS A 24 11.65 13.86 4.19
N LEU A 25 11.98 12.83 3.41
CA LEU A 25 13.33 12.29 3.26
C LEU A 25 14.26 13.16 2.38
N LYS A 26 13.79 14.31 1.90
CA LYS A 26 14.52 15.20 0.98
C LYS A 26 15.02 14.49 -0.29
N VAL A 27 14.33 13.44 -0.73
CA VAL A 27 14.60 12.78 -2.01
C VAL A 27 14.01 13.65 -3.12
N SER A 28 14.82 14.57 -3.66
CA SER A 28 14.40 15.49 -4.73
C SER A 28 14.40 14.82 -6.10
N GLU A 29 15.31 13.88 -6.32
CA GLU A 29 15.55 13.29 -7.63
C GLU A 29 14.46 12.27 -8.00
N GLN A 30 13.73 12.56 -9.09
CA GLN A 30 12.68 11.69 -9.64
C GLN A 30 11.64 11.22 -8.61
N ARG A 31 11.35 12.04 -7.58
CA ARG A 31 10.48 11.69 -6.44
C ARG A 31 9.17 11.04 -6.84
N ARG A 32 8.45 11.63 -7.80
CA ARG A 32 7.15 11.11 -8.27
C ARG A 32 7.29 9.75 -8.94
N LYS A 33 8.35 9.52 -9.73
CA LYS A 33 8.61 8.21 -10.35
C LYS A 33 8.91 7.15 -9.29
N ARG A 34 9.74 7.49 -8.31
CA ARG A 34 10.06 6.59 -7.18
C ARG A 34 8.83 6.29 -6.32
N ALA A 35 7.98 7.28 -6.06
CA ALA A 35 6.72 7.08 -5.37
C ALA A 35 5.81 6.11 -6.14
N ALA A 36 5.60 6.34 -7.44
CA ALA A 36 4.80 5.46 -8.28
C ALA A 36 5.33 4.02 -8.32
N TYR A 37 6.66 3.87 -8.44
CA TYR A 37 7.31 2.57 -8.40
C TYR A 37 7.08 1.85 -7.06
N LEU A 38 7.29 2.53 -5.94
CA LEU A 38 7.05 1.97 -4.59
C LEU A 38 5.58 1.60 -4.37
N SER A 39 4.64 2.41 -4.86
CA SER A 39 3.21 2.12 -4.78
C SER A 39 2.83 0.85 -5.53
N LEU A 40 3.30 0.71 -6.77
CA LEU A 40 3.05 -0.48 -7.59
C LEU A 40 3.70 -1.72 -6.97
N LEU A 41 4.91 -1.56 -6.43
CA LEU A 41 5.65 -2.65 -5.82
C LEU A 41 4.96 -3.13 -4.53
N LEU A 42 4.51 -2.21 -3.67
CA LEU A 42 3.75 -2.56 -2.47
C LEU A 42 2.44 -3.27 -2.82
N LEU A 43 1.70 -2.76 -3.80
CA LEU A 43 0.43 -3.34 -4.24
C LEU A 43 0.63 -4.74 -4.86
N GLY A 44 1.69 -4.93 -5.63
CA GLY A 44 2.08 -6.23 -6.16
C GLY A 44 2.46 -7.23 -5.06
N ILE A 45 3.26 -6.80 -4.08
CA ILE A 45 3.61 -7.66 -2.93
C ILE A 45 2.37 -8.03 -2.13
N GLN A 46 1.45 -7.09 -1.89
CA GLN A 46 0.21 -7.38 -1.17
C GLN A 46 -0.62 -8.44 -1.87
N LEU A 47 -0.80 -8.33 -3.20
CA LEU A 47 -1.54 -9.32 -3.99
C LEU A 47 -0.86 -10.69 -3.95
N VAL A 48 0.46 -10.75 -4.10
CA VAL A 48 1.20 -12.02 -4.01
C VAL A 48 1.12 -12.60 -2.60
N SER A 49 1.22 -11.76 -1.57
CA SER A 49 1.17 -12.20 -0.17
C SER A 49 -0.21 -12.72 0.20
N SER A 50 -1.29 -12.03 -0.20
CA SER A 50 -2.65 -12.47 0.05
C SER A 50 -2.96 -13.78 -0.67
N THR A 51 -2.61 -13.88 -1.96
CA THR A 51 -2.84 -15.11 -2.73
C THR A 51 -2.04 -16.31 -2.20
N LEU A 52 -0.80 -16.12 -1.76
CA LEU A 52 -0.01 -17.19 -1.13
C LEU A 52 -0.57 -17.62 0.22
N CYS A 53 -1.02 -16.66 1.05
CA CYS A 53 -1.62 -16.99 2.34
C CYS A 53 -2.98 -17.69 2.17
N GLU A 54 -3.82 -17.25 1.23
CA GLU A 54 -5.06 -17.95 0.89
C GLU A 54 -4.79 -19.40 0.43
N LEU A 55 -3.77 -19.62 -0.41
CA LEU A 55 -3.42 -20.95 -0.91
C LEU A 55 -2.98 -21.91 0.21
N VAL A 56 -2.35 -21.38 1.26
CA VAL A 56 -1.80 -22.15 2.38
C VAL A 56 -2.73 -22.07 3.62
N ALA A 57 -3.93 -21.50 3.47
CA ALA A 57 -4.92 -21.30 4.53
C ALA A 57 -4.36 -20.59 5.78
N LEU A 58 -3.46 -19.63 5.58
CA LEU A 58 -2.96 -18.75 6.63
C LEU A 58 -3.90 -17.54 6.81
N ASP A 59 -3.96 -17.08 8.05
CA ASP A 59 -4.76 -15.92 8.45
C ASP A 59 -4.30 -14.61 7.78
N ASP A 60 -5.19 -13.63 7.69
CA ASP A 60 -4.95 -12.31 7.08
C ASP A 60 -3.80 -11.57 7.75
N LEU A 61 -3.60 -11.80 9.06
CA LEU A 61 -2.46 -11.26 9.79
C LEU A 61 -1.12 -11.76 9.23
N ALA A 62 -1.05 -13.02 8.78
CA ALA A 62 0.15 -13.57 8.18
C ALA A 62 0.42 -12.95 6.80
N ALA A 63 -0.62 -12.69 5.99
CA ALA A 63 -0.49 -12.02 4.71
C ALA A 63 0.06 -10.59 4.87
N LEU A 64 -0.40 -9.88 5.92
CA LEU A 64 0.08 -8.55 6.28
C LEU A 64 1.54 -8.60 6.73
N LEU A 65 1.92 -9.53 7.59
CA LEU A 65 3.32 -9.69 8.04
C LEU A 65 4.24 -10.05 6.86
N LEU A 66 3.82 -10.96 5.99
CA LEU A 66 4.56 -11.34 4.80
C LEU A 66 4.78 -10.13 3.88
N THR A 67 3.73 -9.34 3.66
CA THR A 67 3.79 -8.10 2.89
C THR A 67 4.83 -7.14 3.47
N ILE A 68 4.78 -6.91 4.79
CA ILE A 68 5.72 -6.03 5.49
C ILE A 68 7.14 -6.53 5.30
N ILE A 69 7.41 -7.81 5.57
CA ILE A 69 8.75 -8.41 5.51
C ILE A 69 9.33 -8.29 4.10
N ILE A 70 8.58 -8.69 3.07
CA ILE A 70 9.03 -8.63 1.68
C ILE A 70 9.26 -7.17 1.26
N PHE A 71 8.31 -6.28 1.60
CA PHE A 71 8.43 -4.87 1.25
C PHE A 71 9.62 -4.19 1.92
N LEU A 72 9.89 -4.53 3.19
CA LEU A 72 11.06 -4.07 3.93
C LEU A 72 12.36 -4.47 3.23
N ALA A 73 12.48 -5.75 2.87
CA ALA A 73 13.65 -6.30 2.21
C ALA A 73 13.92 -5.61 0.87
N VAL A 74 12.86 -5.32 0.11
CA VAL A 74 12.97 -4.57 -1.13
C VAL A 74 13.40 -3.13 -0.86
N ILE A 75 12.68 -2.40 0.00
CA ILE A 75 12.94 -0.99 0.27
C ILE A 75 14.37 -0.75 0.78
N GLN A 76 14.89 -1.61 1.67
CA GLN A 76 16.24 -1.47 2.21
C GLN A 76 17.31 -1.47 1.11
N LYS A 77 17.05 -2.15 -0.02
CA LYS A 77 17.93 -2.17 -1.19
C LYS A 77 17.85 -0.88 -2.01
N PHE A 78 16.73 -0.15 -1.95
CA PHE A 78 16.48 1.06 -2.75
C PHE A 78 16.68 2.37 -1.98
N LEU A 79 16.49 2.38 -0.66
CA LEU A 79 16.58 3.55 0.20
C LEU A 79 17.39 3.23 1.46
N LYS A 80 18.42 4.03 1.74
CA LYS A 80 19.04 4.06 3.07
C LYS A 80 18.09 4.74 4.04
N LEU A 81 17.27 3.94 4.69
CA LEU A 81 16.33 4.40 5.71
C LEU A 81 16.94 4.27 7.11
N THR A 82 16.59 5.19 8.00
CA THR A 82 16.86 5.00 9.43
C THR A 82 15.93 3.92 9.99
N VAL A 83 16.35 3.23 11.05
CA VAL A 83 15.60 2.10 11.66
C VAL A 83 14.13 2.45 11.93
N TRP A 84 13.88 3.67 12.41
CA TRP A 84 12.52 4.19 12.63
C TRP A 84 11.68 4.28 11.35
N GLN A 85 12.26 4.76 10.24
CA GLN A 85 11.56 4.89 8.95
C GLN A 85 11.29 3.52 8.33
N THR A 86 12.24 2.59 8.48
CA THR A 86 12.11 1.21 8.01
C THR A 86 10.87 0.55 8.60
N ILE A 87 10.55 0.79 9.87
CA ILE A 87 9.37 0.20 10.53
C ILE A 87 8.09 1.01 10.24
N LEU A 88 8.15 2.33 10.28
CA LEU A 88 6.97 3.19 10.14
C LEU A 88 6.35 3.15 8.74
N ILE A 89 7.16 3.15 7.69
CA ILE A 89 6.68 3.18 6.30
C ILE A 89 5.77 1.99 5.96
N PRO A 90 6.17 0.73 6.17
CA PRO A 90 5.33 -0.43 5.84
C PRO A 90 4.06 -0.55 6.72
N ILE A 91 3.95 0.20 7.82
CA ILE A 91 2.75 0.23 8.65
C ILE A 91 1.82 1.37 8.22
N VAL A 92 2.36 2.59 8.14
CA VAL A 92 1.57 3.81 7.88
C VAL A 92 1.03 3.84 6.45
N VAL A 93 1.81 3.38 5.48
CA VAL A 93 1.40 3.45 4.06
C VAL A 93 0.18 2.56 3.77
N PRO A 94 0.14 1.28 4.21
CA PRO A 94 -1.07 0.46 4.09
C PRO A 94 -2.29 1.07 4.78
N ILE A 95 -2.13 1.62 5.99
CA ILE A 95 -3.24 2.26 6.73
C ILE A 95 -3.83 3.42 5.92
N ILE A 96 -2.99 4.28 5.34
CA ILE A 96 -3.49 5.39 4.51
C ILE A 96 -4.20 4.87 3.27
N GLY A 97 -3.71 3.83 2.62
CA GLY A 97 -4.41 3.21 1.48
C GLY A 97 -5.77 2.65 1.86
N GLN A 98 -5.87 1.98 3.01
CA GLN A 98 -7.15 1.49 3.54
C GLN A 98 -8.11 2.64 3.86
N LEU A 99 -7.64 3.73 4.47
CA LEU A 99 -8.45 4.93 4.71
C LEU A 99 -8.94 5.54 3.40
N CYS A 100 -8.07 5.67 2.40
CA CYS A 100 -8.47 6.12 1.06
C CYS A 100 -9.56 5.22 0.48
N PHE A 101 -9.42 3.90 0.61
CA PHE A 101 -10.44 2.97 0.15
C PHE A 101 -11.77 3.15 0.89
N VAL A 102 -11.78 3.24 2.22
CA VAL A 102 -12.99 3.45 3.02
C VAL A 102 -13.72 4.73 2.60
N ILE A 103 -12.98 5.82 2.38
CA ILE A 103 -13.54 7.11 1.94
C ILE A 103 -14.17 6.96 0.55
N VAL A 104 -13.43 6.40 -0.41
CA VAL A 104 -13.90 6.22 -1.79
C VAL A 104 -15.08 5.25 -1.85
N PHE A 105 -15.08 4.21 -1.02
CA PHE A 105 -16.16 3.24 -0.91
C PHE A 105 -17.43 3.89 -0.33
N ALA A 106 -17.32 4.65 0.75
CA ALA A 106 -18.45 5.39 1.34
C ALA A 106 -19.04 6.41 0.36
N LEU A 107 -18.19 7.13 -0.38
CA LEU A 107 -18.63 8.04 -1.44
C LEU A 107 -19.32 7.29 -2.59
N SER A 108 -18.79 6.12 -2.98
CA SER A 108 -19.38 5.30 -4.04
C SER A 108 -20.77 4.79 -3.63
N ILE A 109 -20.97 4.37 -2.38
CA ILE A 109 -22.29 3.99 -1.85
C ILE A 109 -23.24 5.19 -1.87
N LYS A 110 -22.78 6.37 -1.48
CA LYS A 110 -23.61 7.58 -1.47
C LYS A 110 -24.07 7.99 -2.87
N VAL A 111 -23.24 7.81 -3.89
CA VAL A 111 -23.51 8.24 -5.27
C VAL A 111 -24.28 7.18 -6.07
N PHE A 112 -23.95 5.90 -5.91
CA PHE A 112 -24.48 4.81 -6.74
C PHE A 112 -25.44 3.86 -6.00
N GLY A 113 -25.68 4.09 -4.71
CA GLY A 113 -26.45 3.18 -3.86
C GLY A 113 -25.60 2.03 -3.28
N PRO A 114 -26.19 1.16 -2.45
CA PRO A 114 -25.47 0.04 -1.86
C PRO A 114 -24.92 -0.87 -2.97
N ILE A 115 -23.62 -1.13 -2.92
CA ILE A 115 -22.98 -2.10 -3.80
C ILE A 115 -23.24 -3.46 -3.16
N THR A 116 -24.31 -4.15 -3.55
CA THR A 116 -24.57 -5.53 -3.11
C THR A 116 -23.46 -6.42 -3.67
N MET A 117 -22.68 -7.02 -2.77
CA MET A 117 -21.76 -8.12 -3.08
C MET A 117 -22.56 -9.40 -3.32
#